data_AF-A0AAW1VG12-F1
#
_entry.id   AF-A0AAW1VG12-F1
#
_cell.length_a   1.000
_cell.length_b   1.000
_cell.length_c   1.000
_cell.angle_alpha   90.00
_cell.angle_beta   90.00
_cell.angle_gamma   90.00
#
_symmetry.space_group_name_H-M   'P 1'
#
loop_
_entity.id
_entity.type
_entity.pdbx_description
1 polymer ?
#
loop_
_entity_poly.entity_id
_entity_poly.type
_entity_poly.pdbx_seq_one_letter_code
_entity_poly.pdbx_strand_id
1 'polypeptide(L)'
;MQTEVHQTMEGQFQLLFDKMKIEMQNQTAELKDSITKSIMANMDEKLLPIVEENKKLKIRVDTLQKEIESFKRAGRSNNIVVFGIEGKEKSTIELLRELKEKIKQDSNIDIVNNEVNKIHRIGRKRSRKQQTKAGNMLVC
;
A
#
# COMPACT_ATOMS: atom_id res chain seq x y z
N MET A 1 13.19 -83.54 -19.80
CA MET A 1 14.50 -82.90 -20.10
C MET A 1 14.40 -81.70 -21.04
N GLN A 2 14.18 -81.83 -22.37
CA GLN A 2 14.21 -80.64 -23.26
C GLN A 2 13.08 -79.62 -22.99
N THR A 3 11.88 -80.09 -22.63
CA THR A 3 10.72 -79.24 -22.30
C THR A 3 10.85 -78.50 -20.97
N GLU A 4 11.46 -79.13 -19.96
CA GLU A 4 11.71 -78.52 -18.64
C GLU A 4 12.80 -77.46 -18.70
N VAL A 5 13.86 -77.69 -19.49
CA VAL A 5 14.93 -76.71 -19.72
C VAL A 5 14.39 -75.48 -20.45
N HIS A 6 13.43 -75.66 -21.37
CA HIS A 6 12.79 -74.55 -22.08
C HIS A 6 11.91 -73.69 -21.16
N GLN A 7 11.09 -74.32 -20.32
CA GLN A 7 10.28 -73.63 -19.30
C GLN A 7 11.13 -72.91 -18.24
N THR A 8 12.28 -73.49 -17.88
CA THR A 8 13.21 -72.87 -16.93
C THR A 8 13.87 -71.61 -17.50
N MET A 9 14.21 -71.61 -18.80
CA MET A 9 14.74 -70.42 -19.47
C MET A 9 13.71 -69.30 -19.59
N GLU A 10 12.46 -69.63 -19.96
CA GLU A 10 11.38 -68.65 -20.08
C GLU A 10 11.08 -67.95 -18.73
N GLY A 11 11.08 -68.70 -17.63
CA GLY A 11 10.95 -68.14 -16.27
C GLY A 11 12.10 -67.22 -15.86
N GLN A 12 13.34 -67.53 -16.27
CA GLN A 12 14.50 -66.66 -16.01
C GLN A 12 14.45 -65.36 -16.81
N PHE A 13 13.99 -65.41 -18.06
CA PHE A 13 13.77 -64.20 -18.87
C PHE A 13 12.67 -63.32 -18.29
N GLN A 14 11.58 -63.92 -17.81
CA GLN A 14 10.50 -63.16 -17.16
C GLN A 14 10.99 -62.42 -15.91
N LEU A 15 11.76 -63.10 -15.04
CA LEU A 15 12.36 -62.48 -13.87
C LEU A 15 13.32 -61.33 -14.21
N LEU A 16 14.05 -61.44 -15.33
CA LEU A 16 14.92 -60.37 -15.81
C LEU A 16 14.11 -59.15 -16.25
N PHE A 17 13.04 -59.33 -17.03
CA PHE A 17 12.17 -58.24 -17.45
C PHE A 17 11.49 -57.55 -16.26
N ASP A 18 11.04 -58.32 -15.26
CA ASP A 18 10.44 -57.76 -14.05
C ASP A 18 11.46 -56.92 -13.27
N LYS A 19 12.70 -57.38 -13.12
CA LYS A 19 13.78 -56.60 -12.48
C LYS A 19 14.13 -55.33 -13.26
N MET A 20 14.22 -55.42 -14.59
CA MET A 20 14.46 -54.25 -15.44
C MET A 20 13.34 -53.22 -15.32
N LYS A 21 12.09 -53.68 -15.26
CA LYS A 21 10.92 -52.81 -15.07
C LYS A 21 10.97 -52.10 -13.73
N ILE A 22 11.30 -52.82 -12.66
CA ILE A 22 11.46 -52.24 -11.31
C ILE A 22 12.58 -51.20 -11.31
N GLU A 23 13.74 -51.52 -11.88
CA GLU A 23 14.88 -50.61 -11.94
C GLU A 23 14.55 -49.34 -12.74
N MET A 24 13.88 -49.47 -13.89
CA MET A 24 13.42 -48.31 -14.67
C MET A 24 12.43 -47.43 -13.89
N GLN A 25 11.52 -48.04 -13.12
CA GLN A 25 10.58 -47.31 -12.29
C GLN A 25 11.29 -46.55 -11.17
N ASN A 26 12.27 -47.18 -10.52
CA ASN A 26 13.09 -46.56 -9.48
C ASN A 26 13.89 -45.37 -10.02
N GLN A 27 14.60 -45.56 -11.14
CA GLN A 27 15.33 -44.48 -11.80
C GLN A 27 14.42 -43.32 -12.19
N THR A 28 13.21 -43.62 -12.68
CA THR A 28 12.22 -42.58 -13.01
C THR A 28 11.77 -41.80 -11.77
N ALA A 29 11.60 -42.47 -10.63
CA ALA A 29 11.23 -41.83 -9.36
C ALA A 29 12.38 -40.95 -8.82
N GLU A 30 13.61 -41.47 -8.81
CA GLU A 30 14.79 -40.73 -8.37
C GLU A 30 15.06 -39.49 -9.23
N LEU A 31 14.92 -39.61 -10.56
CA LEU A 31 15.06 -38.48 -11.47
C LEU A 31 14.02 -37.40 -11.20
N LYS A 32 12.75 -37.78 -11.00
CA LYS A 32 11.69 -36.84 -10.66
C LYS A 32 12.01 -36.10 -9.36
N ASP A 33 12.39 -36.83 -8.32
CA ASP A 33 12.72 -36.24 -7.03
C ASP A 33 13.93 -35.30 -7.11
N SER A 34 14.98 -35.70 -7.83
CA SER A 34 16.19 -34.90 -8.03
C SER A 34 15.89 -33.59 -8.78
N ILE A 35 15.13 -33.68 -9.87
CA ILE A 35 14.72 -32.52 -10.67
C ILE A 35 13.83 -31.60 -9.83
N THR A 36 12.83 -32.14 -9.14
CA THR A 36 11.94 -31.35 -8.29
C THR A 36 12.70 -30.63 -7.18
N LYS A 37 13.62 -31.32 -6.48
CA LYS A 37 14.46 -30.69 -5.44
C LYS A 37 15.34 -29.58 -6.00
N SER A 38 15.96 -29.81 -7.16
CA SER A 38 16.81 -28.81 -7.82
C SER A 38 16.04 -27.57 -8.24
N ILE A 39 14.85 -27.75 -8.83
CA ILE A 39 13.97 -26.64 -9.21
C ILE A 39 13.51 -25.84 -7.99
N MET A 40 13.07 -26.53 -6.93
CA MET A 40 12.61 -25.89 -5.70
C MET A 40 13.74 -25.08 -5.04
N ALA A 41 14.95 -25.65 -4.94
CA ALA A 41 16.10 -24.95 -4.36
C ALA A 41 16.49 -23.69 -5.15
N ASN A 42 16.50 -23.76 -6.49
CA ASN A 42 16.78 -22.59 -7.34
C ASN A 42 15.69 -21.53 -7.25
N MET A 43 14.42 -21.94 -7.13
CA MET A 43 13.31 -21.03 -6.89
C MET A 43 13.47 -20.32 -5.55
N ASP A 44 13.77 -21.03 -4.47
CA ASP A 44 13.97 -20.44 -3.14
C ASP A 44 15.14 -19.47 -3.12
N GLU A 45 16.27 -19.82 -3.75
CA GLU A 45 17.46 -18.96 -3.86
C GLU A 45 17.13 -17.61 -4.52
N LYS A 46 16.21 -17.60 -5.48
CA LYS A 46 15.80 -16.37 -6.19
C LYS A 46 14.66 -15.64 -5.52
N LEU A 47 13.70 -16.34 -4.92
CA LEU A 47 12.50 -15.74 -4.35
C LEU A 47 12.76 -15.14 -2.96
N LEU A 48 13.56 -15.79 -2.12
CA LEU A 48 13.91 -15.30 -0.79
C LEU A 48 14.51 -13.88 -0.79
N PRO A 49 15.53 -13.55 -1.61
CA PRO A 49 16.08 -12.20 -1.63
C PRO A 49 15.05 -11.17 -2.12
N ILE A 50 14.20 -11.52 -3.07
CA ILE A 50 13.12 -10.63 -3.57
C ILE A 50 12.09 -10.35 -2.44
N VAL A 51 11.71 -11.37 -1.68
CA VAL A 51 10.78 -11.21 -0.55
C VAL A 51 11.40 -10.32 0.53
N GLU A 52 12.68 -10.52 0.83
CA GLU A 52 13.39 -9.72 1.83
C GLU A 52 13.55 -8.25 1.39
N GLU A 53 13.89 -8.01 0.13
CA GLU A 53 13.94 -6.67 -0.43
C GLU A 53 12.56 -5.99 -0.40
N ASN A 54 11.49 -6.70 -0.76
CA ASN A 54 10.13 -6.16 -0.71
C ASN A 54 9.71 -5.76 0.71
N LYS A 55 10.09 -6.52 1.75
CA LYS A 55 9.86 -6.14 3.14
C LYS A 55 10.59 -4.84 3.49
N LYS A 56 11.86 -4.71 3.09
CA LYS A 56 12.66 -3.49 3.31
C LYS A 56 12.05 -2.27 2.59
N LEU A 57 11.60 -2.45 1.35
CA LEU A 57 10.94 -1.41 0.57
C LEU A 57 9.65 -0.96 1.24
N LYS A 58 8.82 -1.90 1.72
CA LYS A 58 7.58 -1.56 2.43
C LYS A 58 7.85 -0.70 3.67
N ILE A 59 8.84 -1.07 4.48
CA ILE A 59 9.24 -0.29 5.66
C ILE A 59 9.69 1.13 5.25
N ARG A 60 10.49 1.27 4.19
CA ARG A 60 10.93 2.58 3.69
C ARG A 60 9.76 3.44 3.24
N VAL A 61 8.82 2.87 2.50
CA VAL A 61 7.61 3.57 2.06
C VAL A 61 6.79 4.07 3.25
N ASP A 62 6.56 3.21 4.25
CA ASP A 62 5.80 3.57 5.45
C ASP A 62 6.48 4.69 6.24
N THR A 63 7.81 4.64 6.38
CA THR A 63 8.59 5.69 7.05
C THR A 63 8.50 7.02 6.30
N LEU A 64 8.73 7.00 4.98
CA LEU A 64 8.64 8.20 4.16
C LEU A 64 7.25 8.81 4.18
N GLN A 65 6.19 7.99 4.19
CA GLN A 65 4.82 8.49 4.31
C GLN A 65 4.60 9.21 5.65
N LYS A 66 5.06 8.63 6.76
CA LYS A 66 4.97 9.25 8.09
C LYS A 66 5.72 10.59 8.16
N GLU A 67 6.90 10.65 7.56
CA GLU A 67 7.69 11.89 7.46
C GLU A 67 6.95 12.94 6.63
N ILE A 68 6.41 12.58 5.46
CA ILE A 68 5.62 13.51 4.64
C ILE A 68 4.42 14.05 5.42
N GLU A 69 3.73 13.20 6.18
CA GLU A 69 2.60 13.62 7.00
C GLU A 69 3.02 14.53 8.17
N SER A 70 4.18 14.28 8.80
CA SER A 70 4.70 15.15 9.85
C SER A 70 5.10 16.52 9.29
N PHE A 71 5.80 16.56 8.14
CA PHE A 71 6.14 17.81 7.46
C PHE A 71 4.90 18.59 7.03
N LYS A 72 3.88 17.92 6.48
CA LYS A 72 2.60 18.57 6.12
C LYS A 72 1.88 19.12 7.34
N ARG A 73 1.94 18.43 8.49
CA ARG A 73 1.36 18.92 9.75
C ARG A 73 2.13 20.11 10.30
N ALA A 74 3.45 20.04 10.34
CA ALA A 74 4.32 21.13 10.77
C ALA A 74 4.12 22.39 9.92
N GLY A 75 4.03 22.25 8.59
CA GLY A 75 3.77 23.38 7.69
C GLY A 75 2.37 24.00 7.80
N ARG A 76 1.44 23.36 8.54
CA ARG A 76 0.07 23.86 8.78
C ARG A 76 -0.22 24.08 10.27
N SER A 77 0.79 24.00 11.14
CA SER A 77 0.59 24.08 12.60
C SER A 77 -0.02 25.41 13.03
N ASN A 78 0.26 26.47 12.29
CA ASN A 78 -0.22 27.83 12.56
C ASN A 78 -1.50 28.15 11.78
N ASN A 79 -2.01 27.21 10.98
CA ASN A 79 -3.19 27.44 10.17
C ASN A 79 -4.45 27.07 10.96
N ILE A 80 -5.43 27.98 10.97
CA ILE A 80 -6.72 27.81 11.64
C ILE A 80 -7.81 27.68 10.58
N VAL A 81 -8.64 26.64 10.69
CA VAL A 81 -9.84 26.49 9.86
C VAL A 81 -11.05 26.99 10.62
N VAL A 82 -11.72 28.00 10.08
CA VAL A 82 -12.93 28.59 10.68
C VAL A 82 -14.15 28.20 9.85
N PHE A 83 -15.16 27.69 10.54
CA PHE A 83 -16.46 27.32 9.98
C PHE A 83 -17.52 28.33 10.45
N GLY A 84 -18.62 28.46 9.72
CA GLY A 84 -19.75 29.29 10.17
C GLY A 84 -19.78 30.72 9.62
N ILE A 85 -18.85 31.11 8.75
CA ILE A 85 -18.80 32.46 8.16
C ILE A 85 -19.55 32.47 6.82
N GLU A 86 -20.51 33.37 6.68
CA GLU A 86 -21.31 33.53 5.46
C GLU A 86 -20.48 34.08 4.30
N GLY A 87 -20.70 33.60 3.07
CA GLY A 87 -19.92 33.99 1.88
C GLY A 87 -20.40 35.28 1.22
N LYS A 88 -20.37 36.41 1.93
CA LYS A 88 -20.87 37.70 1.43
C LYS A 88 -19.77 38.63 0.92
N GLU A 89 -18.52 38.38 1.29
CA GLU A 89 -17.36 39.21 0.94
C GLU A 89 -17.03 39.19 -0.56
N LYS A 90 -16.46 40.30 -1.03
CA LYS A 90 -15.93 40.47 -2.39
C LYS A 90 -14.40 40.50 -2.40
N SER A 91 -13.76 40.74 -1.25
CA SER A 91 -12.32 40.86 -1.11
C SER A 91 -11.78 40.18 0.15
N THR A 92 -10.47 39.93 0.16
CA THR A 92 -9.73 39.36 1.30
C THR A 92 -9.76 40.28 2.53
N ILE A 93 -9.82 41.60 2.33
CA ILE A 93 -9.86 42.59 3.41
C ILE A 93 -11.23 42.56 4.10
N GLU A 94 -12.31 42.49 3.32
CA GLU A 94 -13.67 42.33 3.85
C GLU A 94 -13.79 41.03 4.65
N LEU A 95 -13.17 39.96 4.15
CA LEU A 95 -13.16 38.66 4.82
C LEU A 95 -12.48 38.69 6.18
N LEU A 96 -11.31 39.35 6.25
CA LEU A 96 -10.58 39.53 7.50
C LEU A 96 -11.39 40.35 8.50
N ARG A 97 -12.07 41.41 8.05
CA ARG A 97 -12.92 42.23 8.91
C ARG A 97 -14.08 41.42 9.48
N GLU A 98 -14.80 40.69 8.64
CA GLU A 98 -15.93 39.84 9.07
C GLU A 98 -15.48 38.77 10.08
N LEU A 99 -14.32 38.14 9.83
CA LEU A 99 -13.71 37.20 10.76
C LEU A 99 -13.40 37.84 12.13
N LYS A 100 -12.79 39.03 12.12
CA LYS A 100 -12.45 39.76 13.35
C LYS A 100 -13.68 40.12 14.16
N GLU A 101 -14.71 40.65 13.51
CA GLU A 101 -15.98 40.96 14.16
C GLU A 101 -16.61 39.71 14.75
N LYS A 102 -16.55 38.58 14.02
CA LYS A 102 -17.09 37.31 14.52
C LYS A 102 -16.35 36.77 15.73
N ILE A 103 -15.03 36.72 15.70
CA ILE A 103 -14.23 36.25 16.84
C ILE A 103 -14.39 37.18 18.04
N LYS A 104 -14.48 38.48 17.82
CA LYS A 104 -14.72 39.47 18.88
C LYS A 104 -16.09 39.29 19.52
N GLN A 105 -17.13 39.04 18.71
CA GLN A 105 -18.48 38.76 19.22
C GLN A 105 -18.56 37.44 19.99
N ASP A 106 -17.97 36.38 19.44
CA ASP A 106 -18.15 35.02 19.96
C ASP A 106 -17.17 34.69 21.11
N SER A 107 -16.03 35.39 21.21
CA SER A 107 -14.97 35.09 22.21
C SER A 107 -14.33 36.30 22.88
N ASN A 108 -14.73 37.53 22.53
CA ASN A 108 -14.15 38.78 23.07
C ASN A 108 -12.63 38.90 22.91
N ILE A 109 -12.07 38.29 21.85
CA ILE A 109 -10.66 38.38 21.49
C ILE A 109 -10.51 39.41 20.38
N ASP A 110 -9.59 40.35 20.54
CA ASP A 110 -9.28 41.36 19.54
C ASP A 110 -8.06 40.92 18.72
N ILE A 111 -8.24 40.73 17.41
CA ILE A 111 -7.17 40.27 16.51
C ILE A 111 -6.62 41.48 15.74
N VAL A 112 -5.30 41.65 15.77
CA VAL A 112 -4.59 42.72 15.06
C VAL A 112 -4.31 42.29 13.61
N ASN A 113 -4.20 43.24 12.66
CA ASN A 113 -3.99 42.92 11.24
C ASN A 113 -2.68 42.13 11.00
N ASN A 114 -1.65 42.37 11.82
CA ASN A 114 -0.33 41.76 11.66
C ASN A 114 -0.24 40.34 12.23
N GLU A 115 -1.27 39.87 12.94
CA GLU A 115 -1.33 38.51 13.50
C GLU A 115 -1.81 37.48 12.47
N VAL A 116 -2.33 37.93 11.33
CA VAL A 116 -2.80 37.08 10.24
C VAL A 116 -1.87 37.24 9.05
N ASN A 117 -1.23 36.15 8.63
CA ASN A 117 -0.32 36.18 7.48
C ASN A 117 -1.11 36.06 6.17
N LYS A 118 -2.01 35.08 6.06
CA LYS A 118 -2.87 34.88 4.88
C LYS A 118 -4.25 34.42 5.27
N ILE A 119 -5.25 34.80 4.48
CA ILE A 119 -6.65 34.39 4.70
C ILE A 119 -7.31 34.09 3.36
N HIS A 120 -7.98 32.95 3.26
CA HIS A 120 -8.70 32.56 2.05
C HIS A 120 -9.79 31.53 2.35
N ARG A 121 -10.86 31.55 1.55
CA ARG A 121 -11.90 30.51 1.63
C ARG A 121 -11.40 29.17 1.12
N ILE A 122 -11.83 28.12 1.79
CA ILE A 122 -11.61 26.75 1.33
C ILE A 122 -12.89 26.27 0.64
N GLY A 123 -12.75 25.76 -0.58
CA GLY A 123 -13.83 25.17 -1.36
C GLY A 123 -14.38 26.05 -2.49
N ARG A 124 -15.33 25.52 -3.26
CA ARG A 124 -15.94 26.23 -4.40
C ARG A 124 -17.05 27.16 -3.92
N LYS A 125 -17.17 28.35 -4.53
CA LYS A 125 -18.34 29.22 -4.37
C LYS A 125 -19.60 28.46 -4.81
N ARG A 126 -20.54 28.21 -3.91
CA ARG A 126 -21.82 27.56 -4.26
C ARG A 126 -22.65 28.53 -5.10
N SER A 127 -23.24 28.04 -6.19
CA SER A 127 -24.22 28.79 -6.98
C SER A 127 -25.52 29.00 -6.17
N ARG A 128 -26.26 30.08 -6.48
CA ARG A 128 -27.41 30.64 -5.73
C ARG A 128 -28.51 29.68 -5.24
N LYS A 129 -28.53 28.40 -5.61
CA LYS A 129 -29.63 27.45 -5.31
C LYS A 129 -29.42 26.59 -4.05
N GLN A 130 -28.31 26.74 -3.31
CA GLN A 130 -27.99 25.88 -2.13
C GLN A 130 -27.51 26.68 -0.90
N GLN A 131 -28.08 27.86 -0.67
CA GLN A 131 -27.78 28.71 0.50
C GLN A 131 -28.47 28.18 1.76
N THR A 132 -27.95 27.11 2.38
CA THR A 132 -28.35 26.76 3.76
C THR A 132 -27.23 26.26 4.67
N LYS A 133 -25.96 26.17 4.22
CA LYS A 133 -24.86 25.78 5.13
C LYS A 133 -23.57 26.57 4.86
N ALA A 134 -23.02 27.11 5.95
CA ALA A 134 -21.92 28.06 6.06
C ALA A 134 -20.66 27.71 5.25
N GLY A 135 -19.89 28.73 4.87
CA GLY A 135 -18.62 28.58 4.16
C GLY A 135 -17.46 28.30 5.13
N ASN A 136 -16.45 27.58 4.63
CA ASN A 136 -15.23 27.26 5.38
C ASN A 136 -14.10 28.20 4.94
N MET A 137 -13.20 28.53 5.86
CA MET A 137 -12.06 29.41 5.59
C MET A 137 -10.78 28.93 6.28
N LEU A 138 -9.64 29.13 5.63
CA LEU A 138 -8.32 28.97 6.21
C LEU A 138 -7.71 30.33 6.53
N VAL A 139 -7.24 30.46 7.75
CA VAL A 139 -6.34 31.52 8.21
C VAL A 139 -4.96 30.86 8.35
N CYS A 140 -3.93 31.42 7.73
CA CYS A 140 -2.54 30.96 7.80
C CYS A 140 -1.65 32.06 8.37
#